data_AF-U5QUR8-F1
#
_entry.id   AF-U5QUR8-F1
#
_cell.length_a   1.000
_cell.length_b   1.000
_cell.length_c   1.000
_cell.angle_alpha   90.00
_cell.angle_beta   90.00
_cell.angle_gamma   90.00
#
_symmetry.space_group_name_H-M   'P 1'
#
loop_
_entity.id
_entity.type
_entity.pdbx_description
1 polymer ?
#
loop_
_entity_poly.entity_id
_entity_poly.type
_entity_poly.pdbx_seq_one_letter_code
_entity_poly.pdbx_strand_id
1 'polypeptide(L)' 'MGSCAAPSAKGDDKFITTDYLQQCLIFEVKHGGYQPVAADDYAHWAPAEGEPGTTELMAWYAQAQVGDSTFAV' A
#
# COMPACT_ATOMS: atom_id res chain seq x y z
N MET A 1 -15.14 -18.14 -19.29
CA MET A 1 -13.81 -17.61 -19.65
C MET A 1 -14.01 -16.50 -20.66
N GLY A 2 -14.18 -15.27 -20.18
CA GLY A 2 -14.37 -14.10 -21.04
C GLY A 2 -13.01 -13.65 -21.57
N SER A 3 -12.86 -13.64 -22.89
CA SER A 3 -11.66 -13.19 -23.57
C SER A 3 -11.41 -11.71 -23.29
N CYS A 4 -10.30 -11.38 -22.62
CA CYS A 4 -9.73 -10.05 -22.63
C CYS A 4 -9.00 -9.85 -23.96
N ALA A 5 -9.74 -9.64 -25.03
CA ALA A 5 -9.16 -9.13 -26.26
C ALA A 5 -8.91 -7.63 -26.07
N ALA A 6 -7.65 -7.24 -25.87
CA ALA A 6 -7.24 -5.85 -26.00
C ALA A 6 -7.56 -5.40 -27.44
N PRO A 7 -8.43 -4.40 -27.67
CA PRO A 7 -8.69 -3.92 -29.01
C PRO A 7 -7.42 -3.26 -29.55
N SER A 8 -7.03 -3.67 -30.75
CA SER A 8 -5.85 -3.19 -31.47
C SER A 8 -5.87 -1.66 -31.56
N ALA A 9 -4.82 -1.03 -31.03
CA ALA A 9 -4.56 0.40 -31.13
C ALA A 9 -4.28 0.77 -32.59
N LYS A 10 -5.34 1.01 -33.36
CA LYS A 10 -5.22 1.59 -34.70
C LYS A 10 -6.34 2.60 -34.93
N GLY A 11 -6.11 3.81 -34.42
CA GLY A 11 -6.44 5.00 -35.19
C GLY A 11 -7.52 5.96 -34.70
N ASP A 12 -7.98 5.94 -33.45
CA ASP A 12 -8.89 6.99 -32.96
C ASP A 12 -8.51 7.51 -31.56
N ASP A 13 -7.67 8.54 -31.55
CA ASP A 13 -7.17 9.30 -30.39
C ASP A 13 -8.24 10.12 -29.65
N LYS A 14 -9.45 9.60 -29.36
CA LYS A 14 -10.49 10.40 -28.67
C LYS A 14 -11.34 9.78 -27.57
N PHE A 15 -11.22 8.48 -27.23
CA PHE A 15 -11.99 7.94 -26.09
C PHE A 15 -11.29 6.82 -25.29
N ILE A 16 -9.97 6.92 -25.07
CA ILE A 16 -9.36 6.36 -23.84
C ILE A 16 -9.47 7.41 -22.72
N THR A 17 -10.57 8.15 -22.67
CA THR A 17 -10.76 9.25 -21.73
C THR A 17 -11.46 8.72 -20.49
N THR A 18 -10.65 8.33 -19.50
CA THR A 18 -11.00 8.25 -18.06
C THR A 18 -12.04 7.20 -17.61
N ASP A 19 -13.05 6.88 -18.41
CA ASP A 19 -14.08 5.87 -18.11
C ASP A 19 -13.49 4.47 -17.95
N TYR A 20 -12.63 4.05 -18.88
CA TYR A 20 -12.02 2.71 -18.85
C TYR A 20 -11.01 2.49 -17.71
N LEU A 21 -10.46 3.55 -17.11
CA LEU A 21 -9.44 3.42 -16.05
C LEU A 21 -10.05 3.24 -14.66
N GLN A 22 -11.29 3.67 -14.43
CA GLN A 22 -11.93 3.55 -13.11
C GLN A 22 -12.29 2.10 -12.73
N GLN A 23 -12.24 1.18 -13.68
CA GLN A 23 -12.51 -0.25 -13.46
C GLN A 23 -11.23 -1.11 -13.45
N CYS A 24 -10.05 -0.50 -13.61
CA CYS A 24 -8.78 -1.22 -13.58
C CYS A 24 -8.10 -1.05 -12.23
N LEU A 25 -8.07 -2.13 -11.44
CA LEU A 25 -7.13 -2.26 -10.33
C LEU A 25 -5.71 -2.35 -10.93
N ILE A 26 -4.92 -1.28 -10.75
CA ILE A 26 -3.51 -1.26 -11.16
C ILE A 26 -2.69 -1.89 -10.03
N PHE A 27 -2.11 -3.06 -10.28
CA PHE A 27 -1.13 -3.68 -9.39
C PHE A 27 0.28 -3.35 -9.88
N GLU A 28 1.01 -2.54 -9.11
CA GLU A 28 2.46 -2.41 -9.31
C GLU A 28 3.15 -3.61 -8.66
N VAL A 29 3.62 -4.55 -9.49
CA VAL A 29 4.46 -5.65 -9.03
C VAL A 29 5.91 -5.19 -9.14
N LYS A 30 6.55 -4.92 -8.00
CA LYS A 30 8.00 -4.69 -7.98
C LYS A 30 8.72 -6.00 -8.30
N HIS A 31 9.56 -5.99 -9.33
CA HIS A 31 10.37 -7.15 -9.68
C HIS A 31 11.42 -7.43 -8.58
N GLY A 32 11.56 -8.69 -8.18
CA GLY A 32 12.53 -9.13 -7.19
C GLY A 32 11.87 -9.78 -5.97
N GLY A 33 12.66 -10.54 -5.20
CA GLY A 33 12.19 -11.08 -3.92
C GLY A 33 12.04 -9.97 -2.89
N TYR A 34 11.16 -10.18 -1.90
CA TYR A 34 11.05 -9.31 -0.73
C TYR A 34 12.45 -9.09 -0.12
N GLN A 35 12.85 -7.83 0.00
CA GLN A 35 14.07 -7.44 0.70
C GLN A 35 13.68 -6.98 2.11
N PRO A 36 14.41 -7.41 3.15
CA PRO A 36 14.25 -6.86 4.48
C PRO A 36 14.43 -5.33 4.47
N VAL A 37 13.66 -4.64 5.30
CA VAL A 37 13.81 -3.19 5.51
C VAL A 37 15.18 -2.94 6.14
N ALA A 38 15.92 -1.94 5.64
CA ALA A 38 17.21 -1.58 6.22
C ALA A 38 17.01 -0.99 7.62
N ALA A 39 17.97 -1.23 8.53
CA ALA A 39 17.87 -0.76 9.92
C ALA A 39 17.64 0.77 10.02
N ASP A 40 18.23 1.55 9.11
CA ASP A 40 18.11 3.01 9.07
C ASP A 40 16.73 3.49 8.56
N ASP A 41 15.96 2.62 7.93
CA ASP A 41 14.61 2.94 7.42
C ASP A 41 13.52 2.70 8.49
N TYR A 42 13.87 2.16 9.66
CA TYR A 42 12.95 2.08 10.78
C TYR A 42 12.80 3.46 11.43
N ALA A 43 11.55 3.83 11.75
CA ALA A 43 11.31 5.05 12.50
C ALA A 43 11.93 4.91 13.90
N HIS A 44 12.73 5.90 14.32
CA HIS A 44 13.44 5.88 15.60
C HIS A 44 12.52 5.72 16.83
N TRP A 45 11.26 6.13 16.71
CA TRP A 45 10.25 6.02 17.77
C TRP A 45 9.53 4.67 17.76
N ALA A 46 9.70 3.86 16.71
CA ALA A 46 9.01 2.58 16.59
C ALA A 46 9.70 1.55 17.49
N PRO A 47 8.92 0.76 18.26
CA PRO A 47 9.46 -0.35 19.02
C PRO A 47 10.06 -1.40 18.05
N ALA A 48 11.12 -2.07 18.49
CA ALA A 48 11.70 -3.16 17.73
C ALA A 48 10.72 -4.35 17.62
N GLU A 49 10.81 -5.09 16.52
CA GLU A 49 9.97 -6.26 16.28
C GLU A 49 10.15 -7.30 17.40
N GLY A 50 9.04 -7.79 17.95
CA GLY A 50 9.03 -8.78 19.03
C GLY A 50 9.16 -8.21 20.43
N GLU A 51 9.42 -6.91 20.59
CA GLU A 51 9.46 -6.26 21.90
C GLU A 51 8.04 -5.96 22.43
N PRO A 52 7.84 -5.87 23.76
CA PRO A 52 6.54 -5.56 24.37
C PRO A 52 5.87 -4.30 23.81
N GLY A 53 6.67 -3.27 23.50
CA GLY A 53 6.21 -2.02 22.90
C GLY A 53 5.48 -2.22 21.57
N THR A 54 5.79 -3.29 20.81
CA THR A 54 5.05 -3.63 19.58
C THR A 54 3.62 -4.03 19.90
N THR A 55 3.41 -4.83 20.95
CA THR A 55 2.07 -5.27 21.35
C THR A 55 1.25 -4.10 21.91
N GLU A 56 1.89 -3.21 22.67
CA GLU A 56 1.28 -1.99 23.19
C GLU A 56 0.90 -1.02 22.07
N LEU A 57 1.78 -0.82 21.10
CA LEU A 57 1.50 -0.01 19.90
C LEU A 57 0.30 -0.57 19.12
N MET A 58 0.26 -1.89 18.92
CA MET A 58 -0.85 -2.54 18.20
C MET A 58 -2.17 -2.43 18.98
N ALA A 59 -2.14 -2.54 20.30
CA ALA A 59 -3.31 -2.34 21.14
C ALA A 59 -3.82 -0.89 21.10
N TRP A 60 -2.91 0.09 21.08
CA TRP A 60 -3.27 1.50 20.89
C TRP A 60 -3.89 1.74 19.52
N TYR A 61 -3.26 1.24 18.44
CA TYR A 61 -3.73 1.43 17.07
C TYR A 61 -5.13 0.85 16.83
N ALA A 62 -5.48 -0.23 17.54
CA ALA A 62 -6.81 -0.85 17.45
C ALA A 62 -7.96 0.04 17.96
N GLN A 63 -7.68 1.04 18.80
CA GLN A 63 -8.68 1.90 19.42
C GLN A 63 -8.49 3.41 19.15
N ALA A 64 -7.34 3.81 18.60
CA ALA A 64 -6.98 5.21 18.35
C ALA A 64 -8.04 5.96 17.52
N GLN A 65 -8.40 7.16 17.96
CA GLN A 65 -9.33 8.06 17.30
C GLN A 65 -8.64 9.32 16.76
N VAL A 66 -9.28 10.00 15.81
CA VAL A 66 -8.77 11.27 15.27
C VAL A 66 -8.75 12.33 16.39
N GLY A 67 -7.57 12.89 16.64
CA GLY A 67 -7.34 13.87 17.70
C GLY A 67 -6.71 13.30 18.96
N ASP A 68 -6.56 11.98 19.07
CA ASP A 68 -5.79 11.36 20.16
C ASP A 68 -4.32 11.73 20.08
N SER A 69 -3.67 11.83 21.24
CA SER A 69 -2.22 11.99 21.32
C SER A 69 -1.49 10.79 20.72
N THR A 70 -0.34 11.04 20.09
CA THR A 70 0.50 9.99 19.51
C THR A 70 0.94 8.98 20.58
N PHE A 71 1.09 7.72 20.17
CA PHE A 71 1.67 6.68 21.02
C PHE A 71 3.05 7.13 21.55
N ALA A 72 3.23 7.07 22.87
CA ALA A 72 4.48 7.41 23.54
C ALA A 72 5.09 6.12 24.10
N VAL A 73 6.29 5.78 23.63
CA VAL A 73 7.14 4.70 24.13
C VAL A 73 8.06 5.25 25.21
#